data_AF-A0AAE2Y6L0-F1
#
_entry.id   AF-A0AAE2Y6L0-F1
#
_cell.length_a   1.000
_cell.length_b   1.000
_cell.length_c   1.000
_cell.angle_alpha   90.00
_cell.angle_beta   90.00
_cell.angle_gamma   90.00
#
_symmetry.space_group_name_H-M   'P 1'
#
loop_
_entity.id
_entity.type
_entity.pdbx_description
1 polymer ?
#
loop_
_entity_poly.entity_id
_entity_poly.type
_entity_poly.pdbx_seq_one_letter_code
_entity_poly.pdbx_strand_id
1 'polypeptide(L)'
;MRNAISYFLNANREAQSLYIFLNEATTLKDWNLGLKYLWDSGITRRANIVATGSSGVVLHKKGELLPGRGLKGNEYYLKPLSFRDFVLQTTDCIRDHVEVIEFPDALTRLKTSLEEVKIDLKWSLDEMYNAVNSVIPFKKELEYFFRIYLATGG
;
A
#
# COMPACT_ATOMS: atom_id res chain seq x y z
N MET A 1 -8.49 24.34 -4.95
CA MET A 1 -7.41 23.60 -5.64
C MET A 1 -6.59 24.49 -6.57
N ARG A 2 -7.17 25.03 -7.66
CA ARG A 2 -6.42 25.77 -8.69
C ARG A 2 -5.55 26.92 -8.15
N ASN A 3 -6.11 27.79 -7.33
CA ASN A 3 -5.39 28.95 -6.79
C ASN A 3 -4.16 28.54 -5.96
N ALA A 4 -4.29 27.51 -5.11
CA ALA A 4 -3.20 27.00 -4.30
C ALA A 4 -2.07 26.42 -5.17
N ILE A 5 -2.42 25.65 -6.21
CA ILE A 5 -1.44 25.09 -7.13
C ILE A 5 -0.76 26.20 -7.94
N SER A 6 -1.52 27.17 -8.46
CA SER A 6 -0.95 28.32 -9.17
C SER A 6 -0.02 29.16 -8.28
N TYR A 7 -0.39 29.36 -7.01
CA TYR A 7 0.47 30.03 -6.03
C TYR A 7 1.77 29.24 -5.82
N PHE A 8 1.68 27.93 -5.57
CA PHE A 8 2.85 27.06 -5.40
C PHE A 8 3.77 27.08 -6.62
N LEU A 9 3.22 26.99 -7.84
CA LEU A 9 4.00 27.02 -9.08
C LEU A 9 4.67 28.37 -9.33
N ASN A 10 4.02 29.47 -8.93
CA ASN A 10 4.57 30.82 -9.04
C ASN A 10 5.67 31.07 -8.01
N ALA A 11 5.50 30.58 -6.79
CA ALA A 11 6.53 30.66 -5.76
C ALA A 11 7.79 29.86 -6.12
N ASN A 12 7.64 28.82 -6.95
CA ASN A 12 8.73 27.92 -7.35
C ASN A 12 9.00 27.97 -8.87
N ARG A 13 9.11 29.17 -9.45
CA ARG A 13 9.37 29.34 -10.89
C ARG A 13 10.73 28.80 -11.33
N GLU A 14 11.76 28.99 -10.52
CA GLU A 14 13.14 28.57 -10.81
C GLU A 14 13.36 27.05 -10.70
N ALA A 15 12.42 26.33 -10.08
CA ALA A 15 12.53 24.89 -9.92
C ALA A 15 12.35 24.16 -11.26
N GLN A 16 13.35 23.34 -11.62
CA GLN A 16 13.35 22.53 -12.84
C GLN A 16 12.43 21.31 -12.76
N SER A 17 12.18 20.80 -11.55
CA SER A 17 11.29 19.67 -11.31
C SER A 17 10.55 19.86 -9.99
N LEU A 18 9.23 19.74 -10.05
CA LEU A 18 8.34 19.89 -8.90
C LEU A 18 7.62 18.58 -8.61
N TYR A 19 7.32 18.36 -7.33
CA TYR A 19 6.49 17.25 -6.89
C TYR A 19 5.29 17.82 -6.14
N ILE A 20 4.09 17.44 -6.58
CA ILE A 20 2.83 17.87 -6.00
C ILE A 20 2.09 16.64 -5.49
N PHE A 21 1.92 16.55 -4.18
CA PHE A 21 1.17 15.49 -3.53
C PHE A 21 -0.21 16.00 -3.13
N LEU A 22 -1.24 15.38 -3.68
CA LEU A 22 -2.64 15.71 -3.43
C LEU A 22 -3.25 14.59 -2.60
N ASN A 23 -3.24 14.77 -1.28
CA ASN A 23 -3.84 13.80 -0.39
C ASN A 23 -5.38 13.86 -0.45
N GLU A 24 -6.03 12.70 -0.53
CA GLU A 24 -7.49 12.59 -0.58
C GLU A 24 -8.14 13.49 -1.64
N ALA A 25 -7.60 13.47 -2.86
CA ALA A 25 -8.07 14.29 -3.98
C ALA A 25 -9.56 14.06 -4.29
N THR A 26 -10.08 12.86 -4.00
CA THR A 26 -11.49 12.48 -4.14
C THR A 26 -12.44 13.31 -3.27
N THR A 27 -11.96 13.95 -2.21
CA THR A 27 -12.75 14.88 -1.37
C THR A 27 -13.07 16.18 -2.10
N LEU A 28 -12.24 16.56 -3.08
CA LEU A 28 -12.44 17.75 -3.88
C LEU A 28 -13.41 17.45 -5.02
N LYS A 29 -14.50 18.20 -5.08
CA LYS A 29 -15.42 18.14 -6.22
C LYS A 29 -14.65 18.49 -7.50
N ASP A 30 -14.81 17.64 -8.52
CA ASP A 30 -14.24 17.83 -9.87
C ASP A 30 -12.70 17.99 -9.90
N TRP A 31 -11.98 17.31 -8.99
CA TRP A 31 -10.51 17.27 -8.96
C TRP A 31 -9.87 16.91 -10.32
N ASN A 32 -10.55 16.07 -11.10
CA ASN A 32 -10.11 15.67 -12.44
C ASN A 32 -9.99 16.87 -13.39
N LEU A 33 -10.86 17.88 -13.28
CA LEU A 33 -10.74 19.12 -14.07
C LEU A 33 -9.50 19.92 -13.67
N GLY A 34 -9.13 19.90 -12.39
CA GLY A 34 -7.88 20.47 -11.91
C GLY A 34 -6.67 19.82 -12.56
N LEU A 35 -6.61 18.49 -12.56
CA LEU A 35 -5.51 17.76 -13.22
C LEU A 35 -5.49 17.96 -14.73
N LYS A 36 -6.67 17.94 -15.38
CA LYS A 36 -6.81 18.26 -16.80
C LYS A 36 -6.18 19.61 -17.13
N TYR A 37 -6.49 20.64 -16.35
CA TYR A 37 -5.92 21.97 -16.54
C TYR A 37 -4.38 21.98 -16.40
N LEU A 38 -3.83 21.28 -15.42
CA LEU A 38 -2.37 21.20 -15.22
C LEU A 38 -1.68 20.50 -16.40
N TRP A 39 -2.30 19.45 -16.93
CA TRP A 39 -1.82 18.79 -18.13
C TRP A 39 -1.91 19.69 -19.36
N ASP A 40 -3.08 20.24 -19.63
CA ASP A 40 -3.37 21.02 -20.85
C ASP A 40 -2.55 22.32 -20.89
N SER A 41 -2.17 22.89 -19.74
CA SER A 41 -1.27 24.05 -19.64
C SER A 41 0.22 23.68 -19.73
N GLY A 42 0.55 22.40 -19.83
CA GLY A 42 1.92 21.89 -19.94
C GLY A 42 2.72 21.95 -18.63
N ILE A 43 2.06 22.19 -17.48
CA ILE A 43 2.68 22.22 -16.16
C ILE A 43 3.28 20.84 -15.82
N THR A 44 2.63 19.76 -16.26
CA THR A 44 3.09 18.37 -16.03
C THR A 44 4.43 18.04 -16.70
N ARG A 45 4.94 18.90 -17.61
CA ARG A 45 6.30 18.76 -18.17
C ARG A 45 7.41 19.03 -17.17
N ARG A 46 7.12 19.81 -16.12
CA ARG A 46 8.08 20.16 -15.06
C ARG A 46 7.58 19.81 -13.66
N ALA A 47 6.45 19.11 -13.55
CA ALA A 47 5.82 18.77 -12.28
C ALA A 47 5.25 17.35 -12.32
N ASN A 48 5.70 16.53 -11.38
CA ASN A 48 5.13 15.21 -11.09
C ASN A 48 4.00 15.38 -10.09
N ILE A 49 2.82 14.84 -10.40
CA ILE A 49 1.64 14.96 -9.56
C ILE A 49 1.24 13.57 -9.10
N VAL A 50 1.15 13.39 -7.78
CA VAL A 50 0.64 12.17 -7.16
C VAL A 50 -0.65 12.52 -6.44
N ALA A 51 -1.74 11.87 -6.82
CA ALA A 51 -3.04 12.05 -6.19
C ALA A 51 -3.47 10.74 -5.51
N THR A 52 -3.89 10.84 -4.26
CA THR A 52 -4.37 9.69 -3.48
C THR A 52 -5.86 9.84 -3.19
N GLY A 53 -6.50 8.73 -2.85
CA GLY A 53 -7.88 8.71 -2.40
C GLY A 53 -8.22 7.37 -1.76
N SER A 54 -8.91 7.42 -0.63
CA SER A 54 -9.38 6.24 0.11
C SER A 54 -10.27 5.30 -0.73
N SER A 55 -11.02 5.84 -1.69
CA SER A 55 -11.85 5.04 -2.60
C SER A 55 -11.22 4.95 -3.99
N GLY A 56 -10.58 3.80 -4.25
CA GLY A 56 -10.04 3.49 -5.58
C GLY A 56 -11.10 3.53 -6.69
N VAL A 57 -12.34 3.12 -6.39
CA VAL A 57 -13.47 3.17 -7.35
C VAL A 57 -13.80 4.61 -7.75
N VAL A 58 -13.86 5.53 -6.78
CA VAL A 58 -14.15 6.95 -7.05
C VAL A 58 -12.99 7.61 -7.80
N LEU A 59 -11.75 7.28 -7.42
CA LEU A 59 -10.54 7.75 -8.07
C LEU A 59 -10.51 7.30 -9.55
N HIS A 60 -10.74 6.01 -9.78
CA HIS A 60 -10.78 5.41 -11.12
C HIS A 60 -11.89 6.00 -11.98
N LYS A 61 -13.14 6.10 -11.48
CA LYS A 61 -14.29 6.62 -12.23
C LYS A 61 -14.06 8.03 -12.79
N LYS A 62 -13.44 8.92 -12.00
CA LYS A 62 -13.09 10.27 -12.44
C LYS A 62 -11.78 10.31 -13.23
N GLY A 63 -10.88 9.35 -12.99
CA GLY A 63 -9.64 9.14 -13.74
C GLY A 63 -9.88 8.74 -15.20
N GLU A 64 -10.88 7.90 -15.48
CA GLU A 64 -11.30 7.52 -16.84
C GLU A 64 -11.67 8.73 -17.72
N LEU A 65 -12.02 9.87 -17.11
CA LEU A 65 -12.30 11.14 -17.81
C LEU A 65 -11.03 11.91 -18.21
N LEU A 66 -9.83 11.34 -18.00
CA LEU A 66 -8.53 11.92 -18.35
C LEU A 66 -7.76 11.07 -19.39
N PRO A 67 -8.38 10.66 -20.50
CA PRO A 67 -7.69 9.86 -21.51
C PRO A 67 -6.55 10.67 -22.16
N GLY A 68 -5.45 9.98 -22.46
CA GLY A 68 -4.27 10.56 -23.12
C GLY A 68 -3.45 11.53 -22.26
N ARG A 69 -3.74 11.64 -20.96
CA ARG A 69 -3.08 12.59 -20.04
C ARG A 69 -2.16 11.91 -19.03
N GLY A 70 -1.53 10.81 -19.43
CA GLY A 70 -0.59 10.06 -18.60
C GLY A 70 -1.19 9.35 -17.39
N LEU A 71 -2.52 9.33 -17.22
CA LEU A 71 -3.19 8.64 -16.12
C LEU A 71 -3.36 7.14 -16.40
N LYS A 72 -3.75 6.79 -17.64
CA LYS A 72 -3.96 5.39 -18.03
C LYS A 72 -2.65 4.60 -17.90
N GLY A 73 -2.68 3.55 -17.08
CA GLY A 73 -1.50 2.73 -16.77
C GLY A 73 -0.60 3.28 -15.66
N ASN A 74 -0.95 4.43 -15.07
CA ASN A 74 -0.24 5.07 -13.96
C ASN A 74 -1.13 5.13 -12.70
N GLU A 75 -2.02 4.14 -12.55
CA GLU A 75 -2.92 3.98 -11.42
C GLU A 75 -2.39 2.86 -10.52
N TYR A 76 -2.19 3.15 -9.24
CA TYR A 76 -1.69 2.18 -8.27
C TYR A 76 -2.76 1.92 -7.21
N TYR A 77 -3.11 0.64 -7.04
CA TYR A 77 -4.04 0.20 -6.01
C TYR A 77 -3.26 -0.39 -4.84
N LEU A 78 -3.23 0.35 -3.74
CA LEU A 78 -2.69 -0.14 -2.47
C LEU A 78 -3.75 -1.02 -1.82
N LYS A 79 -3.51 -2.34 -1.81
CA LYS A 79 -4.35 -3.30 -1.09
C LYS A 79 -3.83 -3.44 0.35
N PRO A 80 -4.69 -3.79 1.32
CA PRO A 80 -4.22 -4.24 2.62
C PRO A 80 -3.18 -5.35 2.47
N LEU A 81 -2.24 -5.41 3.41
CA LEU A 81 -1.26 -6.49 3.44
C LEU A 81 -1.97 -7.84 3.52
N SER A 82 -1.42 -8.86 2.88
CA SER A 82 -1.89 -10.21 3.18
C SER A 82 -1.55 -10.55 4.64
N PHE A 83 -2.32 -11.43 5.27
CA PHE A 83 -2.03 -11.83 6.66
C PHE A 83 -0.59 -12.34 6.82
N ARG A 84 -0.06 -13.05 5.83
CA ARG A 84 1.32 -13.51 5.80
C ARG A 84 2.31 -12.34 5.78
N ASP A 85 2.11 -11.37 4.89
CA ASP A 85 2.99 -10.20 4.79
C ASP A 85 2.94 -9.36 6.07
N PHE A 86 1.75 -9.24 6.67
CA PHE A 86 1.57 -8.60 7.96
C PHE A 86 2.41 -9.26 9.04
N VAL A 87 2.34 -10.59 9.19
CA VAL A 87 3.17 -11.33 10.17
C VAL A 87 4.66 -11.07 9.92
N LEU A 88 5.12 -11.25 8.67
CA LEU A 88 6.54 -11.09 8.32
C LEU A 88 7.08 -9.68 8.58
N GLN A 89 6.28 -8.64 8.27
CA GLN A 89 6.70 -7.24 8.43
C GLN A 89 6.57 -6.72 9.85
N THR A 90 5.66 -7.26 10.66
CA THR A 90 5.40 -6.77 12.02
C THR A 90 6.08 -7.60 13.11
N THR A 91 6.63 -8.78 12.78
CA THR A 91 7.24 -9.67 13.77
C THR A 91 8.31 -8.99 14.61
N ASP A 92 9.24 -8.26 13.97
CA ASP A 92 10.34 -7.62 14.71
C ASP A 92 9.81 -6.55 15.67
N CYS A 93 8.82 -5.76 15.23
CA CYS A 93 8.19 -4.72 16.04
C CYS A 93 7.44 -5.33 17.25
N ILE A 94 6.67 -6.38 17.02
CA ILE A 94 5.88 -7.03 18.08
C ILE A 94 6.79 -7.74 19.08
N ARG A 95 7.82 -8.44 18.60
CA ARG A 95 8.79 -9.14 19.44
C ARG A 95 9.36 -8.22 20.53
N ASP A 96 9.71 -7.00 20.16
CA ASP A 96 10.35 -6.04 21.05
C ASP A 96 9.39 -5.46 22.12
N HIS A 97 8.09 -5.72 22.01
CA HIS A 97 7.04 -5.20 22.91
C HIS A 97 6.28 -6.29 23.68
N VAL A 98 6.69 -7.56 23.57
CA VAL A 98 6.06 -8.67 24.33
C VAL A 98 6.86 -8.96 25.59
N GLU A 99 6.20 -8.93 26.75
CA GLU A 99 6.82 -9.10 28.08
C GLU A 99 7.24 -10.56 28.39
N VAL A 100 6.72 -11.55 27.66
CA VAL A 100 6.94 -12.98 27.94
C VAL A 100 8.16 -13.50 27.18
N ILE A 101 9.26 -13.80 27.88
CA ILE A 101 10.58 -14.18 27.30
C ILE A 101 10.52 -15.33 26.29
N GLU A 102 9.69 -16.36 26.49
CA GLU A 102 9.59 -17.51 25.57
C GLU A 102 8.89 -17.18 24.24
N PHE A 103 8.11 -16.09 24.20
CA PHE A 103 7.32 -15.73 23.03
C PHE A 103 8.16 -15.07 21.91
N PRO A 104 9.11 -14.16 22.19
CA PRO A 104 10.08 -13.64 21.23
C PRO A 104 10.85 -14.70 20.41
N ASP A 105 11.29 -15.78 21.06
CA ASP A 105 12.02 -16.85 20.38
C ASP A 105 11.11 -17.63 19.43
N ALA A 106 9.88 -17.90 19.86
CA ALA A 106 8.86 -18.54 19.03
C ALA A 106 8.49 -17.67 17.82
N LEU A 107 8.37 -16.35 18.00
CA LEU A 107 8.13 -15.38 16.93
C LEU A 107 9.26 -15.36 15.90
N THR A 108 10.52 -15.40 16.36
CA THR A 108 11.69 -15.44 15.46
C THR A 108 11.69 -16.72 14.62
N ARG A 109 11.43 -17.87 15.26
CA ARG A 109 11.34 -19.17 14.57
C ARG A 109 10.15 -19.23 13.60
N LEU A 110 9.00 -18.65 13.98
CA LEU A 110 7.85 -18.51 13.10
C LEU A 110 8.22 -17.70 11.85
N LYS A 111 8.89 -16.55 12.01
CA LYS A 111 9.29 -15.71 10.88
C LYS A 111 10.17 -16.47 9.90
N THR A 112 11.24 -17.11 10.38
CA THR A 112 12.13 -17.92 9.55
C THR A 112 11.38 -19.05 8.84
N SER A 113 10.54 -19.79 9.57
CA SER A 113 9.73 -20.87 8.98
C SER A 113 8.77 -20.33 7.92
N LEU A 114 8.08 -19.22 8.19
CA LEU A 114 7.18 -18.61 7.22
C LEU A 114 7.95 -18.16 5.97
N GLU A 115 9.08 -17.48 6.08
CA GLU A 115 9.89 -17.01 4.95
C GLU A 115 10.24 -18.13 3.96
N GLU A 116 10.53 -19.32 4.47
CA GLU A 116 10.86 -20.51 3.68
C GLU A 116 9.63 -21.18 3.06
N VAL A 117 8.49 -21.15 3.76
CA VAL A 117 7.25 -21.79 3.29
C VAL A 117 6.67 -21.05 2.11
N LYS A 118 6.52 -21.75 0.98
CA LYS A 118 5.72 -21.33 -0.16
C LYS A 118 4.61 -22.36 -0.37
N ILE A 119 3.49 -21.95 -0.93
CA ILE A 119 2.42 -22.86 -1.34
C ILE A 119 2.00 -22.44 -2.74
N ASP A 120 1.99 -23.41 -3.67
CA ASP A 120 1.44 -23.25 -5.01
C ASP A 120 0.22 -24.16 -5.15
N LEU A 121 -0.86 -23.65 -5.72
CA LEU A 121 -2.11 -24.40 -5.92
C LEU A 121 -1.95 -25.59 -6.89
N LYS A 122 -0.84 -25.67 -7.62
CA LYS A 122 -0.50 -26.79 -8.51
C LYS A 122 0.18 -27.96 -7.79
N TRP A 123 0.57 -27.79 -6.54
CA TRP A 123 1.22 -28.85 -5.77
C TRP A 123 0.27 -30.01 -5.48
N SER A 124 0.84 -31.17 -5.20
CA SER A 124 0.11 -32.30 -4.63
C SER A 124 -0.36 -31.98 -3.21
N LEU A 125 -1.39 -32.71 -2.76
CA LEU A 125 -1.89 -32.57 -1.38
C LEU A 125 -0.81 -32.87 -0.34
N ASP A 126 0.08 -33.83 -0.61
CA ASP A 126 1.17 -34.20 0.30
C ASP A 126 2.19 -33.07 0.45
N GLU A 127 2.54 -32.40 -0.65
CA GLU A 127 3.44 -31.22 -0.63
C GLU A 127 2.82 -30.06 0.14
N MET A 128 1.52 -29.78 -0.08
CA MET A 128 0.80 -28.76 0.69
C MET A 128 0.72 -29.13 2.17
N TYR A 129 0.45 -30.39 2.48
CA TYR A 129 0.37 -30.89 3.85
C TYR A 129 1.70 -30.73 4.59
N ASN A 130 2.82 -31.05 3.94
CA ASN A 130 4.16 -30.87 4.51
C ASN A 130 4.47 -29.39 4.76
N ALA A 131 4.11 -28.50 3.83
CA ALA A 131 4.26 -27.06 4.01
C ALA A 131 3.46 -26.56 5.23
N VAL A 132 2.20 -26.99 5.36
CA VAL A 132 1.34 -26.62 6.49
C VAL A 132 1.89 -27.18 7.82
N ASN A 133 2.40 -28.41 7.84
CA ASN A 133 2.99 -29.02 9.04
C ASN A 133 4.20 -28.28 9.59
N SER A 134 4.95 -27.58 8.74
CA SER A 134 6.06 -26.74 9.20
C SER A 134 5.59 -25.50 9.98
N VAL A 135 4.37 -25.04 9.71
CA VAL A 135 3.78 -23.82 10.28
C VAL A 135 2.86 -24.12 11.48
N ILE A 136 2.19 -25.27 11.50
CA ILE A 136 1.28 -25.72 12.58
C ILE A 136 1.84 -25.51 14.01
N PRO A 137 3.13 -25.79 14.29
CA PRO A 137 3.69 -25.60 15.63
C PRO A 137 3.55 -24.18 16.18
N PHE A 138 3.44 -23.18 15.30
CA PHE A 138 3.35 -21.76 15.66
C PHE A 138 1.91 -21.24 15.69
N LYS A 139 0.92 -22.13 15.88
CA LYS A 139 -0.50 -21.78 15.89
C LYS A 139 -0.81 -20.64 16.88
N LYS A 140 -0.19 -20.66 18.07
CA LYS A 140 -0.45 -19.67 19.13
C LYS A 140 0.01 -18.27 18.70
N GLU A 141 1.19 -18.18 18.11
CA GLU A 141 1.78 -16.95 17.59
C GLU A 141 0.95 -16.41 16.42
N LEU A 142 0.55 -17.29 15.49
CA LEU A 142 -0.32 -16.92 14.38
C LEU A 142 -1.69 -16.42 14.85
N GLU A 143 -2.31 -17.07 15.83
CA GLU A 143 -3.57 -16.60 16.42
C GLU A 143 -3.42 -15.22 17.08
N TYR A 144 -2.27 -14.96 17.71
CA TYR A 144 -1.95 -13.65 18.28
C TYR A 144 -1.86 -12.57 17.19
N PHE A 145 -1.07 -12.80 16.13
CA PHE A 145 -1.03 -11.86 14.99
C PHE A 145 -2.39 -11.70 14.32
N PHE A 146 -3.16 -12.78 14.20
CA PHE A 146 -4.45 -12.74 13.53
C PHE A 146 -5.44 -11.83 14.24
N ARG A 147 -5.43 -11.81 15.59
CA ARG A 147 -6.24 -10.87 16.38
C ARG A 147 -5.84 -9.42 16.11
N ILE A 148 -4.54 -9.14 16.03
CA ILE A 148 -4.05 -7.79 15.75
C ILE A 148 -4.43 -7.38 14.33
N TYR A 149 -4.17 -8.24 13.35
CA TYR A 149 -4.51 -8.03 11.95
C TYR A 149 -6.00 -7.68 11.75
N LEU A 150 -6.90 -8.43 12.41
CA LEU A 150 -8.34 -8.14 12.35
C LEU A 150 -8.72 -6.82 13.03
N ALA A 151 -8.03 -6.45 14.12
CA ALA A 151 -8.29 -5.20 14.83
C ALA A 151 -7.76 -3.96 14.06
N THR A 152 -6.66 -4.09 13.33
CA THR A 152 -6.02 -2.99 12.59
C THR A 152 -6.46 -2.90 11.13
N GLY A 153 -7.08 -3.96 10.59
CA GLY A 153 -7.47 -4.04 9.18
C GLY A 153 -6.34 -4.46 8.24
N GLY A 154 -5.26 -5.04 8.81
CA GLY A 154 -4.00 -5.30 8.12
C GLY A 154 -3.03 -4.12 8.09
#